data_AF-A0A2N9LSP7-F1
#
_entry.id   AF-A0A2N9LSP7-F1
#
_cell.length_a   1.000
_cell.length_b   1.000
_cell.length_c   1.000
_cell.angle_alpha   90.00
_cell.angle_beta   90.00
_cell.angle_gamma   90.00
#
_symmetry.space_group_name_H-M   'P 1'
#
loop_
_entity.id
_entity.type
_entity.pdbx_description
1 polymer ?
#
loop_
_entity_poly.entity_id
_entity_poly.type
_entity_poly.pdbx_seq_one_letter_code
_entity_poly.pdbx_strand_id
1 'polypeptide(L)' 'MYRGVSRLARKFRAINARYHRPQIGMSPAVRVSLMVLRVYLLLLVALMLYKFVSLLGS' A
#
# COMPACT_ATOMS: atom_id res chain seq x y z
N MET A 1 -11.43 -25.31 5.60
CA MET A 1 -11.14 -24.70 4.28
C MET A 1 -10.34 -23.38 4.44
N TYR A 2 -9.11 -23.43 4.99
CA TYR A 2 -8.27 -22.23 5.26
C TYR A 2 -6.78 -22.40 4.86
N ARG A 3 -6.46 -23.51 4.18
CA ARG A 3 -5.07 -23.87 3.85
C ARG A 3 -4.50 -23.10 2.65
N GLY A 4 -5.33 -22.59 1.75
CA GLY A 4 -4.90 -21.81 0.57
C GLY A 4 -4.41 -20.41 0.93
N VAL A 5 -5.23 -19.65 1.66
CA VAL A 5 -4.96 -18.26 2.07
C VAL A 5 -3.70 -18.17 2.94
N SER A 6 -3.54 -19.10 3.88
CA SER A 6 -2.36 -19.17 4.76
C SER A 6 -1.06 -19.54 4.04
N ARG A 7 -1.12 -20.19 2.86
CA ARG A 7 0.06 -20.44 2.01
C ARG A 7 0.40 -19.20 1.18
N LEU A 8 -0.59 -18.52 0.61
CA LEU A 8 -0.38 -17.25 -0.09
C LEU A 8 0.19 -16.18 0.85
N ALA A 9 -0.42 -15.98 2.01
CA ALA A 9 0.05 -15.02 3.00
C ALA A 9 1.49 -15.28 3.45
N ARG A 10 1.87 -16.56 3.63
CA ARG A 10 3.26 -16.95 3.91
C ARG A 10 4.20 -16.61 2.76
N LYS A 11 3.81 -16.87 1.51
CA LYS A 11 4.60 -16.51 0.33
C LYS A 11 4.78 -14.99 0.23
N PHE A 12 3.71 -14.21 0.40
CA PHE A 12 3.80 -12.75 0.42
C PHE A 12 4.70 -12.23 1.53
N ARG A 13 4.60 -12.78 2.75
CA ARG A 13 5.51 -12.43 3.85
C ARG A 13 6.95 -12.78 3.54
N ALA A 14 7.21 -13.94 2.94
CA ALA A 14 8.57 -14.36 2.56
C ALA A 14 9.17 -13.46 1.48
N ILE A 15 8.38 -13.08 0.47
CA ILE A 15 8.78 -12.12 -0.56
C ILE A 15 9.06 -10.76 0.08
N ASN A 16 8.14 -10.25 0.90
CA ASN A 16 8.29 -8.96 1.56
C ASN A 16 9.53 -8.93 2.47
N ALA A 17 9.79 -10.01 3.20
CA ALA A 17 10.99 -10.14 4.03
C ALA A 17 12.29 -10.10 3.19
N ARG A 18 12.29 -10.77 2.02
CA ARG A 18 13.46 -10.78 1.11
C ARG A 18 13.76 -9.41 0.51
N TYR A 19 12.73 -8.62 0.20
CA TYR A 19 12.87 -7.27 -0.37
C TYR A 19 12.79 -6.14 0.67
N HIS A 20 12.68 -6.48 1.97
CA HIS A 20 12.56 -5.48 3.05
C HIS A 20 13.81 -4.61 3.17
N ARG A 21 14.99 -5.16 2.85
CA ARG A 21 16.22 -4.38 2.77
C ARG A 21 16.33 -3.79 1.37
N PRO A 22 16.33 -2.45 1.22
CA PRO A 22 16.58 -1.83 -0.07
C PRO A 22 18.00 -2.20 -0.52
N GLN A 23 18.11 -3.09 -1.50
CA GLN A 23 19.41 -3.50 -2.06
C GLN A 23 20.02 -2.42 -2.96
N ILE A 24 19.21 -1.43 -3.36
CA ILE A 24 19.60 -0.27 -4.14
C ILE A 24 19.55 0.94 -3.22
N GLY A 25 20.65 1.71 -3.14
CA GLY A 25 20.68 2.96 -2.39
C GLY A 25 19.60 3.92 -2.91
N MET A 26 18.56 4.15 -2.11
CA MET A 26 17.53 5.12 -2.48
C MET A 26 18.10 6.53 -2.32
N SER A 27 18.05 7.33 -3.38
CA SER A 27 18.35 8.74 -3.25
C SER A 27 17.33 9.39 -2.29
N PRO A 28 17.74 10.42 -1.53
CA PRO A 28 16.83 11.13 -0.62
C PRO A 28 15.56 11.63 -1.33
N ALA A 29 15.68 12.07 -2.58
CA ALA A 29 14.57 12.51 -3.41
C ALA A 29 13.56 11.38 -3.66
N VAL A 30 14.00 10.17 -4.02
CA VAL A 30 13.12 9.02 -4.26
C VAL A 30 12.37 8.64 -2.98
N ARG A 31 13.04 8.68 -1.83
CA ARG A 31 12.40 8.41 -0.54
C ARG A 31 11.28 9.41 -0.23
N VAL A 32 11.51 10.70 -0.48
CA VAL A 32 10.50 11.75 -0.30
C VAL A 32 9.34 11.57 -1.29
N SER A 33 9.63 11.34 -2.57
CA SER A 33 8.60 11.09 -3.59
C SER A 33 7.71 9.89 -3.24
N LEU A 34 8.30 8.79 -2.75
CA LEU A 34 7.54 7.62 -2.28
C LEU A 34 6.68 7.94 -1.05
N MET A 35 7.16 8.81 -0.15
CA MET A 35 6.39 9.30 1.00
C MET A 35 5.16 10.12 0.54
N VAL A 36 5.38 11.09 -0.34
CA VAL A 36 4.32 11.92 -0.91
C VAL A 36 3.31 11.08 -1.67
N LEU A 37 3.78 10.12 -2.48
CA LEU A 37 2.92 9.20 -3.21
C LEU A 37 2.01 8.40 -2.27
N ARG A 38 2.54 7.95 -1.13
CA ARG A 38 1.77 7.21 -0.13
C ARG A 38 0.66 8.07 0.48
N VAL A 39 0.97 9.33 0.83
CA VAL A 39 -0.02 10.28 1.35
C VAL A 39 -1.07 10.60 0.30
N TYR A 40 -0.66 10.83 -0.95
CA TYR A 40 -1.55 11.09 -2.08
C TYR A 40 -2.56 9.96 -2.28
N LEU A 41 -2.09 8.71 -2.29
CA LEU A 41 -2.97 7.55 -2.45
C LEU A 41 -3.99 7.43 -1.30
N LEU A 42 -3.58 7.68 -0.06
CA LEU A 42 -4.49 7.67 1.08
C LEU A 42 -5.54 8.78 0.98
N LEU A 43 -5.12 9.97 0.57
CA LEU A 43 -6.00 11.12 0.37
C LEU A 43 -7.00 10.86 -0.76
N LEU A 44 -6.54 10.26 -1.87
CA LEU A 44 -7.41 9.85 -2.98
C LEU A 44 -8.51 8.88 -2.51
N VAL A 45 -8.14 7.85 -1.75
CA VAL A 45 -9.11 6.87 -1.21
C VAL A 45 -10.09 7.55 -0.26
N ALA A 46 -9.62 8.44 0.62
CA ALA A 46 -10.49 9.19 1.53
C ALA A 46 -11.48 10.08 0.77
N LEU A 47 -11.02 10.76 -0.30
CA LEU A 47 -11.89 11.56 -1.17
C LEU A 47 -12.91 10.70 -1.91
N MET A 48 -12.52 9.54 -2.40
CA MET A 48 -13.43 8.60 -3.06
C MET A 48 -14.52 8.13 -2.09
N LEU A 49 -14.16 7.79 -0.85
CA LEU A 49 -15.12 7.41 0.20
C LEU A 49 -16.04 8.57 0.57
N TYR A 50 -15.48 9.77 0.77
CA TYR A 50 -16.25 10.98 1.05
C TYR A 50 -17.28 11.25 -0.05
N LYS A 51 -16.85 11.21 -1.32
CA LYS A 51 -17.73 11.44 -2.46
C LYS A 51 -18.79 10.35 -2.60
N PHE A 52 -18.44 9.10 -2.34
CA PHE A 52 -19.38 7.98 -2.36
C PHE A 52 -20.46 8.14 -1.29
N VAL A 53 -20.09 8.46 -0.05
CA VAL A 53 -21.04 8.71 1.04
C VAL A 53 -21.90 9.93 0.74
N SER A 54 -21.31 11.01 0.21
CA SER A 54 -22.04 12.21 -0.15
C SER A 54 -23.07 12.00 -1.26
N LEU A 55 -22.81 11.08 -2.20
CA LEU A 55 -23.73 10.74 -3.29
C LEU A 55 -24.84 9.77 -2.87
N LEU A 56 -24.56 8.88 -1.92
CA LEU A 56 -25.56 7.94 -1.38
C LEU A 56 -26.45 8.56 -0.31
N GLY A 57 -25.96 9.60 0.38
CA GLY A 57 -26.70 10.34 1.38
C GLY A 57 -27.49 11.54 0.85
N SER A 58 -27.37 11.86 -0.45
CA SER A 58 -28.10 12.92 -1.15
C SER A 58 -29.29 12.39 -1.93
#